data_AF-A0A398DDX7-F1
#
_entry.id   AF-A0A398DDX7-F1
#
_cell.length_a   1.000
_cell.length_b   1.000
_cell.length_c   1.000
_cell.angle_alpha   90.00
_cell.angle_beta   90.00
_cell.angle_gamma   90.00
#
_symmetry.space_group_name_H-M   'P 1'
#
loop_
_entity.id
_entity.type
_entity.pdbx_description
1 polymer ?
#
loop_
_entity_poly.entity_id
_entity_poly.type
_entity_poly.pdbx_seq_one_letter_code
_entity_poly.pdbx_strand_id
1 'polypeptide(L)'
;MGRKDIIKIENNVDFDVTMLALIDPNVTVNVIEDEHIVRKVKPELPERVEDVIKCKNPRCITSVEKYIPQVFTLVNRELGQYRCQYCDEIYTVGKD
;
A
#
# COMPACT_ATOMS: atom_id res chain seq x y z
N MET A 1 -22.29 0.30 6.37
CA MET A 1 -21.04 -0.21 6.99
C MET A 1 -21.41 -0.88 8.30
N GLY A 2 -20.95 -2.12 8.54
CA GLY A 2 -21.32 -2.91 9.73
C GLY A 2 -20.37 -2.71 10.92
N ARG A 3 -19.10 -3.09 10.76
CA ARG A 3 -18.03 -2.94 11.76
C ARG A 3 -16.78 -2.33 11.10
N LYS A 4 -15.93 -1.68 11.89
CA LYS A 4 -14.63 -1.14 11.46
C LYS A 4 -13.63 -1.16 12.62
N ASP A 5 -12.36 -1.18 12.29
CA ASP A 5 -11.26 -1.02 13.24
C ASP A 5 -10.78 0.44 13.29
N ILE A 6 -10.18 0.83 14.42
CA ILE A 6 -9.62 2.17 14.63
C ILE A 6 -8.26 2.02 15.32
N ILE A 7 -7.23 2.62 14.73
CA ILE A 7 -5.89 2.76 15.32
C ILE A 7 -5.68 4.23 15.69
N LYS A 8 -5.17 4.50 16.89
CA LYS A 8 -4.79 5.84 17.35
C LYS A 8 -3.30 5.84 17.71
N ILE A 9 -2.57 6.83 17.20
CA ILE A 9 -1.13 6.99 17.41
C ILE A 9 -0.90 8.41 17.92
N GLU A 10 -0.16 8.56 19.00
CA GLU A 10 0.20 9.85 19.61
C GLU A 10 1.66 10.22 19.29
N ASN A 11 1.96 11.52 19.22
CA ASN A 11 3.25 12.15 18.85
C ASN A 11 3.47 12.39 17.35
N ASN A 12 4.43 13.28 17.06
CA ASN A 12 4.73 13.80 15.72
C ASN A 12 5.43 12.71 14.88
N VAL A 13 4.63 11.88 14.21
CA VAL A 13 5.14 10.90 13.25
C VAL A 13 4.86 11.47 11.87
N ASP A 14 5.90 11.93 11.18
CA ASP A 14 5.82 12.22 9.75
C ASP A 14 5.85 10.87 9.01
N PHE A 15 4.74 10.13 9.07
CA PHE A 15 4.63 8.80 8.48
C PHE A 15 3.87 8.86 7.17
N ASP A 16 4.46 8.24 6.15
CA ASP A 16 3.79 8.07 4.87
C ASP A 16 2.65 7.08 5.01
N VAL A 17 1.43 7.61 5.03
CA VAL A 17 0.16 6.85 5.10
C VAL A 17 -0.23 6.21 3.78
N THR A 18 0.46 6.52 2.67
CA THR A 18 0.10 6.08 1.31
C THR A 18 0.04 4.57 1.22
N MET A 19 0.93 3.87 1.95
CA MET A 19 0.98 2.41 1.97
C MET A 19 -0.26 1.77 2.61
N LEU A 20 -1.01 2.49 3.44
CA LEU A 20 -2.27 1.97 4.02
C LEU A 20 -3.32 1.70 2.93
N ALA A 21 -3.28 2.41 1.80
CA ALA A 21 -4.18 2.17 0.68
C ALA A 21 -3.99 0.77 0.05
N LEU A 22 -2.82 0.14 0.22
CA LEU A 22 -2.55 -1.22 -0.26
C LEU A 22 -3.27 -2.29 0.59
N ILE A 23 -3.59 -1.95 1.85
CA ILE A 23 -4.28 -2.83 2.79
C ILE A 23 -5.79 -2.62 2.65
N ASP A 24 -6.25 -1.38 2.75
CA ASP A 24 -7.66 -1.01 2.54
C ASP A 24 -7.75 0.33 1.80
N PRO A 25 -8.24 0.35 0.54
CA PRO A 25 -8.40 1.59 -0.23
C PRO A 25 -9.48 2.53 0.34
N ASN A 26 -10.28 2.08 1.32
CA ASN A 26 -11.29 2.89 2.00
C ASN A 26 -10.78 3.49 3.32
N VAL A 27 -9.52 3.25 3.68
CA VAL A 27 -8.94 3.81 4.91
C VAL A 27 -9.00 5.33 4.91
N THR A 28 -9.23 5.89 6.09
CA THR A 28 -9.24 7.35 6.31
C THR A 28 -8.33 7.67 7.48
N VAL A 29 -7.49 8.69 7.31
CA VAL A 29 -6.56 9.13 8.35
C VAL A 29 -6.96 10.53 8.79
N ASN A 30 -7.20 10.70 10.08
CA ASN A 30 -7.45 12.01 10.68
C ASN A 30 -6.18 12.44 11.43
N VAL A 31 -5.68 13.63 11.13
CA VAL A 31 -4.63 14.29 11.92
C VAL A 31 -5.29 15.22 12.90
N ILE A 32 -4.93 15.07 14.16
CA ILE A 32 -5.54 15.78 15.29
C ILE A 32 -4.45 16.56 16.01
N GLU A 33 -4.68 17.86 16.20
CA GLU A 33 -3.82 18.77 16.97
C GLU A 33 -4.73 19.57 17.92
N ASP A 34 -4.29 19.75 19.18
CA ASP A 34 -5.05 20.46 20.22
C ASP A 34 -6.53 20.02 20.30
N GLU A 35 -6.78 18.70 20.26
CA GLU A 35 -8.12 18.07 20.28
C GLU A 35 -9.00 18.34 19.05
N HIS A 36 -8.49 19.03 18.02
CA HIS A 36 -9.23 19.35 16.79
C HIS A 36 -8.68 18.58 15.58
N ILE A 37 -9.56 18.13 14.69
CA ILE A 37 -9.14 17.53 13.41
C ILE A 37 -8.67 18.64 12.48
N VAL A 38 -7.36 18.74 12.30
CA VAL A 38 -6.74 19.75 11.43
C VAL A 38 -6.59 19.28 9.98
N ARG A 39 -6.52 17.96 9.75
CA ARG A 39 -6.42 17.38 8.40
C ARG A 39 -7.10 16.03 8.30
N LYS A 40 -7.72 15.77 7.14
CA LYS A 40 -8.22 14.45 6.74
C LYS A 40 -7.52 14.00 5.49
N VAL A 41 -6.87 12.85 5.53
CA VAL A 41 -6.17 12.26 4.39
C VAL A 41 -6.92 11.00 3.98
N LYS A 42 -7.18 10.88 2.68
CA LYS A 42 -7.61 9.64 2.06
C LYS A 42 -6.43 9.11 1.25
N PRO A 43 -5.68 8.12 1.76
CA PRO A 43 -4.56 7.53 1.04
C PRO A 43 -5.02 6.99 -0.31
N GLU A 44 -4.21 7.22 -1.35
CA GLU A 44 -4.42 6.66 -2.67
C GLU A 44 -3.43 5.55 -2.95
N LEU A 45 -3.78 4.62 -3.84
CA LEU A 45 -2.83 3.62 -4.31
C LEU A 45 -1.61 4.29 -4.97
N PRO A 46 -0.38 4.00 -4.50
CA PRO A 46 0.83 4.55 -5.09
C PRO A 46 1.07 3.99 -6.50
N GLU A 47 1.68 4.77 -7.39
CA GLU A 47 1.97 4.31 -8.76
C GLU A 47 3.05 3.23 -8.80
N ARG A 48 4.00 3.27 -7.86
CA ARG A 48 5.12 2.33 -7.74
C ARG A 48 5.29 1.95 -6.29
N VAL A 49 5.53 0.67 -6.04
CA VAL A 49 5.89 0.14 -4.71
C VAL A 49 7.16 -0.67 -4.79
N GLU A 50 7.94 -0.61 -3.72
CA GLU A 50 9.21 -1.31 -3.56
C GLU A 50 9.19 -2.07 -2.24
N ASP A 51 9.52 -3.37 -2.27
CA ASP A 51 9.64 -4.26 -1.11
C ASP A 51 8.39 -4.42 -0.23
N VAL A 52 7.21 -4.11 -0.80
CA VAL A 52 5.91 -4.28 -0.13
C VAL A 52 5.10 -5.42 -0.71
N ILE A 53 5.14 -5.60 -2.04
CA ILE A 53 4.54 -6.74 -2.72
C ILE A 53 5.66 -7.73 -3.01
N LYS A 54 5.43 -9.03 -2.77
CA LYS A 54 6.39 -10.08 -3.10
C LYS A 54 5.94 -10.84 -4.33
N CYS A 55 6.80 -10.91 -5.36
CA CYS A 55 6.55 -11.75 -6.52
C CYS A 55 6.52 -13.22 -6.12
N LYS A 56 5.48 -13.95 -6.53
CA LYS A 56 5.29 -15.39 -6.27
C LYS A 56 5.68 -16.26 -7.47
N ASN A 57 6.05 -15.65 -8.61
CA ASN A 57 6.52 -16.39 -9.79
C ASN A 57 7.92 -16.97 -9.51
N PRO A 58 8.08 -18.31 -9.45
CA PRO A 58 9.35 -18.94 -9.13
C PRO A 58 10.43 -18.76 -10.21
N ARG A 59 10.08 -18.20 -11.38
CA ARG A 59 11.02 -17.88 -12.47
C ARG A 59 11.40 -16.40 -12.51
N CYS A 60 10.83 -15.56 -11.65
CA CYS A 60 11.20 -14.16 -11.58
C CYS A 60 12.61 -14.01 -11.02
N ILE A 61 13.42 -13.09 -11.56
CA ILE A 61 14.79 -12.86 -11.09
C ILE A 61 14.84 -12.52 -9.58
N THR A 62 13.82 -11.84 -9.06
CA THR A 62 13.71 -11.48 -7.64
C THR A 62 13.42 -12.67 -6.72
N SER A 63 13.10 -13.84 -7.27
CA SER A 63 12.96 -15.08 -6.51
C SER A 63 14.31 -15.77 -6.23
N VAL A 64 15.32 -15.51 -7.06
CA VAL A 64 16.66 -16.08 -6.98
C VAL A 64 17.64 -15.09 -6.36
N GLU A 65 17.69 -13.87 -6.91
CA GLU A 65 18.64 -12.82 -6.54
C GLU A 65 18.05 -11.93 -5.43
N LYS A 66 18.29 -12.29 -4.16
CA LYS A 66 17.68 -11.62 -2.98
C LYS A 66 18.07 -10.15 -2.78
N TYR A 67 19.13 -9.66 -3.43
CA TYR A 67 19.54 -8.25 -3.35
C TYR A 67 18.80 -7.36 -4.33
N ILE A 68 18.00 -7.93 -5.25
CA ILE A 68 17.20 -7.16 -6.19
C ILE A 68 15.86 -6.81 -5.50
N PRO A 69 15.48 -5.52 -5.47
CA PRO A 69 14.25 -5.10 -4.80
C PRO A 69 13.00 -5.66 -5.49
N GLN A 70 11.94 -5.86 -4.73
CA GLN A 70 10.64 -6.27 -5.26
C GLN A 70 9.89 -5.03 -5.75
N VAL A 71 10.00 -4.73 -7.04
CA VAL A 71 9.39 -3.53 -7.64
C VAL A 71 8.14 -3.85 -8.43
N PHE A 72 7.08 -3.08 -8.17
CA PHE A 72 5.78 -3.22 -8.81
C PHE A 72 5.20 -1.87 -9.21
N THR A 73 4.47 -1.83 -10.33
CA THR A 73 3.81 -0.62 -10.85
C THR A 73 2.30 -0.85 -10.93
N LEU A 74 1.51 0.15 -10.53
CA LEU A 74 0.06 0.12 -10.60
C LEU A 74 -0.39 0.11 -12.06
N VAL A 75 -1.22 -0.88 -12.42
CA VAL A 75 -1.75 -1.02 -13.79
C VAL A 75 -3.27 -0.98 -13.85
N ASN A 76 -3.95 -1.20 -12.73
CA ASN A 76 -5.39 -1.00 -12.63
C ASN A 76 -5.76 -0.53 -11.21
N ARG A 77 -6.13 0.75 -11.08
CA ARG A 77 -6.48 1.37 -9.79
C ARG A 77 -7.80 0.83 -9.23
N GLU A 78 -8.79 0.56 -10.07
CA GLU A 78 -10.12 0.07 -9.63
C GLU A 78 -10.05 -1.35 -9.07
N LEU A 79 -9.22 -2.19 -9.68
CA LEU A 79 -9.01 -3.57 -9.24
C LEU A 79 -7.87 -3.72 -8.24
N GLY A 80 -7.09 -2.68 -7.97
CA GLY A 80 -5.90 -2.75 -7.11
C GLY A 80 -4.81 -3.65 -7.69
N GLN A 81 -4.61 -3.63 -9.01
CA GLN A 81 -3.66 -4.51 -9.68
C GLN A 81 -2.31 -3.84 -9.93
N TYR A 82 -1.27 -4.55 -9.57
CA TYR A 82 0.12 -4.18 -9.73
C TYR A 82 0.85 -5.19 -10.60
N ARG A 83 1.69 -4.70 -11.51
CA ARG A 83 2.55 -5.51 -12.39
C ARG A 83 3.97 -5.55 -11.83
N CYS A 84 4.54 -6.75 -11.75
CA CYS A 84 5.95 -6.93 -11.41
C CYS A 84 6.85 -6.31 -12.50
N GLN A 85 7.82 -5.48 -12.12
CA GLN A 85 8.74 -4.85 -13.08
C GLN A 85 9.62 -5.84 -13.86
N TYR A 86 9.79 -7.07 -13.35
CA TYR A 86 10.76 -8.03 -13.89
C TYR A 86 10.16 -9.14 -14.74
N CYS A 87 8.97 -9.66 -14.37
CA CYS A 87 8.35 -10.79 -15.06
C CYS A 87 6.93 -10.51 -15.56
N ASP A 88 6.46 -9.26 -15.44
CA ASP A 88 5.14 -8.78 -15.84
C ASP A 88 3.92 -9.47 -15.19
N GLU A 89 4.14 -10.38 -14.24
CA GLU A 89 3.06 -10.98 -13.46
C GLU A 89 2.24 -9.93 -12.71
N ILE A 90 0.92 -10.12 -12.73
CA ILE A 90 -0.05 -9.19 -12.15
C ILE A 90 -0.57 -9.74 -10.83
N TYR A 91 -0.54 -8.90 -9.80
CA TYR A 91 -1.04 -9.20 -8.47
C TYR A 91 -2.09 -8.19 -8.08
N THR A 92 -3.16 -8.67 -7.43
CA THR A 92 -4.19 -7.82 -6.82
C THR A 92 -3.87 -7.62 -5.34
N VAL A 93 -3.89 -6.37 -4.86
CA VAL A 93 -3.72 -6.03 -3.43
C VAL A 93 -5.05 -5.57 -2.83
N GLY A 94 -5.18 -5.63 -1.49
CA GLY A 94 -6.36 -5.14 -0.76
C GLY A 94 -7.63 -6.00 -0.91
N LYS A 95 -7.50 -7.26 -1.35
CA LYS A 95 -8.57 -8.26 -1.32
C LYS A 95 -8.07 -9.50 -0.61
N ASP A 96 -8.66 -9.82 0.54
CA ASP A 96 -8.69 -11.19 1.05
C ASP A 96 -9.69 -12.03 0.23
#